data_AF-A0A7J4VR32-F1
#
_entry.id   AF-A0A7J4VR32-F1
#
_cell.length_a   1.000
_cell.length_b   1.000
_cell.length_c   1.000
_cell.angle_alpha   90.00
_cell.angle_beta   90.00
_cell.angle_gamma   90.00
#
_symmetry.space_group_name_H-M   'P 1'
#
loop_
_entity.id
_entity.type
_entity.pdbx_description
1 polymer ?
#
loop_
_entity_poly.entity_id
_entity_poly.type
_entity_poly.pdbx_seq_one_letter_code
_entity_poly.pdbx_strand_id
1 'polypeptide(L)'
;MRRLFFYALYQQIHLLWPIFSGLLVLMAGCGVVIGRIEDWRLDQALYFTFVTGLTIGYGDITPKHLMARLLALVIGFSGIVLTGLVAAVSVQALKATDPDQE
;
A
#
# COMPACT_ATOMS: atom_id res chain seq x y z
N MET A 1 -7.38 -31.27 -14.67
CA MET A 1 -7.54 -29.91 -15.24
C MET A 1 -7.94 -28.84 -14.22
N ARG A 2 -9.00 -28.99 -13.39
CA ARG A 2 -9.39 -27.97 -12.37
C ARG A 2 -8.34 -27.63 -11.30
N ARG A 3 -7.49 -28.60 -10.90
CA ARG A 3 -6.49 -28.40 -9.82
C ARG A 3 -5.25 -27.60 -10.27
N LEU A 4 -4.89 -27.69 -11.55
CA LEU A 4 -3.77 -26.93 -12.13
C LEU A 4 -4.13 -25.45 -12.31
N PHE A 5 -5.37 -25.17 -12.70
CA PHE A 5 -5.92 -23.81 -12.76
C PHE A 5 -5.91 -23.13 -11.39
N PHE A 6 -6.40 -23.80 -10.33
CA PHE A 6 -6.34 -23.27 -8.97
C PHE A 6 -4.90 -23.08 -8.46
N TYR A 7 -3.95 -23.93 -8.85
CA TYR A 7 -2.53 -23.76 -8.48
C TYR A 7 -1.89 -22.56 -9.19
N ALA A 8 -2.14 -22.37 -10.49
CA ALA A 8 -1.65 -21.22 -11.24
C ALA A 8 -2.26 -19.88 -10.74
N LEU A 9 -3.55 -19.88 -10.41
CA LEU A 9 -4.26 -18.74 -9.87
C LEU A 9 -3.80 -18.39 -8.44
N TYR A 10 -3.56 -19.41 -7.61
CA TYR A 10 -2.96 -19.23 -6.29
C TYR A 10 -1.51 -18.73 -6.39
N GLN A 11 -0.73 -19.23 -7.34
CA GLN A 11 0.68 -18.83 -7.51
C GLN A 11 0.84 -17.38 -8.02
N GLN A 12 -0.07 -16.89 -8.88
CA GLN A 12 -0.10 -15.46 -9.26
C GLN A 12 -0.47 -14.54 -8.08
N ILE A 13 -1.47 -14.93 -7.28
CA ILE A 13 -1.87 -14.19 -6.07
C ILE A 13 -0.75 -14.22 -5.01
N HIS A 14 -0.06 -15.36 -4.87
CA HIS A 14 0.97 -15.55 -3.85
C HIS A 14 2.27 -14.79 -4.15
N LEU A 15 2.50 -14.37 -5.40
CA LEU A 15 3.64 -13.53 -5.78
C LEU A 15 3.38 -12.04 -5.51
N LEU A 16 2.13 -11.59 -5.66
CA LEU A 16 1.71 -10.22 -5.39
C LEU A 16 1.56 -9.95 -3.88
N TRP A 17 1.11 -10.96 -3.14
CA TRP A 17 0.90 -10.92 -1.71
C TRP A 17 2.10 -10.39 -0.90
N PRO A 18 3.35 -10.89 -1.07
CA PRO A 18 4.49 -10.39 -0.32
C PRO A 18 4.81 -8.92 -0.62
N ILE A 19 4.66 -8.48 -1.88
CA ILE A 19 4.91 -7.09 -2.28
C ILE A 19 3.90 -6.16 -1.61
N PHE A 20 2.61 -6.52 -1.68
CA PHE A 20 1.54 -5.77 -1.03
C PHE A 20 1.75 -5.71 0.49
N SER A 21 2.04 -6.85 1.14
CA SER A 21 2.32 -6.90 2.57
C SER A 21 3.57 -6.10 2.96
N GLY A 22 4.61 -6.15 2.13
CA GLY A 22 5.87 -5.45 2.38
C GLY A 22 5.70 -3.94 2.33
N LEU A 23 4.95 -3.43 1.34
CA LEU A 23 4.60 -2.02 1.25
C LEU A 23 3.75 -1.57 2.43
N LEU A 24 2.74 -2.35 2.84
CA LEU A 24 1.92 -2.03 4.00
C LEU A 24 2.73 -2.00 5.31
N VAL A 25 3.63 -2.97 5.52
CA VAL A 25 4.51 -3.02 6.69
C VAL A 25 5.48 -1.84 6.67
N LEU A 26 6.04 -1.49 5.51
CA LEU A 26 6.91 -0.31 5.35
C LEU A 26 6.17 0.98 5.73
N MET A 27 4.95 1.16 5.21
CA MET A 27 4.13 2.34 5.51
C MET A 27 3.78 2.42 6.99
N ALA A 28 3.29 1.33 7.58
CA ALA A 28 2.96 1.27 9.01
C ALA A 28 4.20 1.48 9.90
N GLY A 29 5.33 0.89 9.53
CA GLY A 29 6.60 1.05 10.23
C GLY A 29 7.07 2.51 10.23
N CYS A 30 7.12 3.15 9.05
CA CYS A 30 7.44 4.57 8.94
C CYS A 30 6.43 5.44 9.72
N GLY A 31 5.15 5.12 9.65
CA GLY A 31 4.08 5.78 10.38
C GLY A 31 4.27 5.77 11.89
N VAL A 32 4.59 4.61 12.45
CA VAL A 32 4.89 4.45 13.87
C VAL A 32 6.13 5.25 14.25
N VAL A 33 7.19 5.22 13.44
CA VAL A 33 8.41 6.01 13.70
C VAL A 33 8.11 7.51 13.69
N ILE A 34 7.33 8.00 12.72
CA ILE A 34 6.88 9.40 12.68
C ILE A 34 6.09 9.75 13.94
N GLY A 35 5.13 8.89 14.33
CA GLY A 35 4.35 9.10 15.55
C GLY A 35 5.21 9.19 16.81
N ARG A 36 6.31 8.44 16.89
CA ARG A 36 7.27 8.54 18.00
C ARG A 36 8.13 9.80 17.95
N ILE A 37 8.49 10.29 16.76
CA ILE A 37 9.28 11.53 16.59
C ILE A 37 8.44 12.77 16.93
N GLU A 38 7.17 12.77 16.53
CA GLU A 38 6.24 13.89 16.70
C GLU A 38 5.42 13.81 18.00
N ASP A 39 5.67 12.79 18.84
CA ASP A 39 4.93 12.48 20.07
C ASP A 39 3.41 12.40 19.86
N TRP A 40 3.01 11.78 18.74
CA TRP A 40 1.62 11.52 18.39
C TRP A 40 1.12 10.25 19.04
N ARG A 41 -0.17 10.25 19.36
CA ARG A 41 -0.87 9.03 19.78
C ARG A 41 -0.95 8.06 18.59
N LEU A 42 -1.10 6.75 18.88
CA LEU A 42 -1.13 5.71 17.86
C LEU A 42 -2.26 5.89 16.83
N ASP A 43 -3.41 6.41 17.26
CA ASP A 43 -4.54 6.75 16.40
C ASP A 43 -4.20 7.85 15.40
N GLN A 44 -3.52 8.91 15.85
CA GLN A 44 -3.07 10.01 14.98
C GLN A 44 -1.98 9.55 14.01
N ALA A 45 -1.02 8.76 14.47
CA ALA A 45 0.04 8.21 13.63
C ALA A 45 -0.52 7.28 12.55
N LEU A 46 -1.47 6.40 12.91
CA LEU A 46 -2.13 5.50 11.97
C LEU A 46 -2.97 6.27 10.95
N TYR A 47 -3.76 7.25 11.43
CA TYR A 47 -4.54 8.14 10.57
C TYR A 47 -3.65 8.88 9.56
N PHE A 48 -2.58 9.53 10.03
CA PHE A 48 -1.61 10.20 9.17
C PHE A 48 -1.05 9.24 8.11
N THR A 49 -0.64 8.05 8.52
CA THR A 49 -0.08 7.03 7.62
C THR A 49 -1.04 6.62 6.52
N PHE A 50 -2.31 6.38 6.84
CA PHE A 50 -3.32 6.05 5.83
C PHE A 50 -3.67 7.25 4.95
N VAL A 51 -3.85 8.44 5.51
CA VAL A 51 -4.19 9.65 4.74
C VAL A 51 -3.08 10.03 3.77
N THR A 52 -1.82 9.97 4.20
CA THR A 52 -0.66 10.20 3.34
C THR A 52 -0.46 9.05 2.36
N GLY A 53 -0.57 7.81 2.82
CA GLY A 53 -0.34 6.61 2.02
C GLY A 53 -1.38 6.36 0.94
N LEU A 54 -2.65 6.65 1.21
CA LEU A 54 -3.71 6.61 0.21
C LEU A 54 -3.77 7.90 -0.63
N THR A 55 -2.78 8.78 -0.47
CA THR A 55 -2.65 10.04 -1.22
C THR A 55 -3.84 10.99 -1.05
N ILE A 56 -4.57 10.88 0.07
CA ILE A 56 -5.69 11.77 0.41
C ILE A 56 -5.15 13.13 0.84
N GLY A 57 -4.18 13.14 1.76
CA GLY A 57 -3.39 14.33 2.10
C GLY A 57 -4.18 15.52 2.68
N TYR A 58 -5.07 15.31 3.65
CA TYR A 58 -5.86 16.39 4.26
C TYR A 58 -5.03 17.53 4.86
N GLY A 59 -3.83 17.24 5.40
CA GLY A 59 -2.92 18.25 5.94
C GLY A 59 -3.31 18.80 7.32
N ASP A 60 -4.30 18.20 7.97
CA ASP A 60 -4.73 18.47 9.34
C ASP A 60 -3.69 18.05 10.38
N ILE A 61 -3.04 16.90 10.15
CA ILE A 61 -1.91 16.40 10.93
C ILE A 61 -0.68 16.42 10.03
N THR A 62 0.36 17.16 10.42
CA THR A 62 1.59 17.31 9.63
C THR A 62 2.84 17.22 10.49
N PRO A 63 3.88 16.50 10.04
CA PRO A 63 5.13 16.37 10.77
C PRO A 63 5.90 17.69 10.76
N LYS A 64 6.40 18.11 11.92
CA LYS A 64 7.16 19.34 12.12
C LYS A 64 8.66 19.10 11.97
N HIS A 65 9.15 17.91 12.37
CA HIS A 65 10.55 17.54 12.29
C HIS A 65 10.96 17.16 10.87
N LEU A 66 12.16 17.59 10.46
CA LEU A 66 12.70 17.29 9.13
C LEU A 66 12.76 15.78 8.85
N MET A 67 13.17 14.98 9.83
CA MET A 67 13.26 13.53 9.69
C MET A 67 11.87 12.89 9.46
N ALA A 68 10.85 13.35 10.18
CA ALA A 68 9.48 12.87 10.01
C ALA A 68 8.90 13.26 8.64
N ARG A 69 9.25 14.46 8.12
CA ARG A 69 8.88 14.87 6.75
C ARG A 69 9.53 13.98 5.68
N LEU A 70 10.79 13.59 5.85
CA LEU A 70 11.46 12.66 4.93
C LEU A 70 10.81 11.28 4.96
N LEU A 71 10.45 10.77 6.14
CA LEU A 71 9.71 9.51 6.27
C LEU A 71 8.31 9.58 5.66
N ALA A 72 7.62 10.73 5.77
CA ALA A 72 6.32 10.93 5.14
C ALA A 72 6.39 10.84 3.60
N LEU A 73 7.50 11.28 2.99
CA LEU A 73 7.72 11.10 1.55
C LEU A 73 7.83 9.62 1.17
N VAL A 74 8.51 8.81 2.00
CA VAL A 74 8.61 7.36 1.79
C VAL A 74 7.23 6.71 1.85
N ILE A 75 6.38 7.11 2.81
CA ILE A 75 4.99 6.65 2.92
C ILE A 75 4.20 7.02 1.66
N GLY A 76 4.28 8.27 1.21
CA GLY A 76 3.58 8.73 0.00
C GLY A 76 4.01 7.99 -1.26
N PHE A 77 5.31 7.81 -1.48
CA PHE A 77 5.83 7.06 -2.63
C PHE A 77 5.38 5.60 -2.60
N SER A 78 5.49 4.94 -1.44
CA SER A 78 5.02 3.56 -1.25
C SER A 78 3.52 3.43 -1.53
N GLY A 79 2.74 4.43 -1.14
CA GLY A 79 1.31 4.54 -1.41
C GLY A 79 0.94 4.61 -2.89
N ILE A 80 1.68 5.41 -3.67
CA ILE A 80 1.52 5.49 -5.12
C ILE A 80 1.80 4.12 -5.77
N VAL A 81 2.87 3.45 -5.35
CA VAL A 81 3.21 2.10 -5.85
C VAL A 81 2.10 1.10 -5.50
N LEU A 82 1.59 1.15 -4.26
CA LEU A 82 0.52 0.27 -3.79
C LEU A 82 -0.76 0.43 -4.61
N THR A 83 -1.22 1.67 -4.79
CA THR A 83 -2.45 1.97 -5.54
C THR A 83 -2.29 1.59 -7.02
N GLY A 84 -1.14 1.85 -7.63
CA GLY A 84 -0.82 1.41 -8.99
C GLY A 84 -0.83 -0.11 -9.15
N LEU A 85 -0.27 -0.85 -8.18
CA LEU A 85 -0.29 -2.32 -8.17
C LEU A 85 -1.73 -2.85 -8.11
N VAL A 86 -2.56 -2.31 -7.21
CA VAL A 86 -3.96 -2.71 -7.07
C VAL A 86 -4.73 -2.45 -8.37
N ALA A 87 -4.53 -1.30 -9.01
CA ALA A 87 -5.16 -0.98 -10.29
C ALA A 87 -4.72 -1.96 -11.40
N ALA A 88 -3.42 -2.24 -11.51
CA ALA A 88 -2.88 -3.16 -12.51
C ALA A 88 -3.40 -4.59 -12.35
N VAL A 89 -3.52 -5.09 -11.11
CA VAL A 89 -4.09 -6.41 -10.81
C VAL A 89 -5.58 -6.43 -11.16
N SER A 90 -6.31 -5.37 -10.82
CA SER A 90 -7.73 -5.26 -11.14
C SER A 90 -7.98 -5.34 -12.65
N VAL A 91 -7.18 -4.62 -13.45
CA VAL A 91 -7.26 -4.68 -14.92
C VAL A 91 -6.92 -6.06 -15.47
N GLN A 92 -5.88 -6.72 -14.94
CA GLN A 92 -5.52 -8.07 -15.35
C GLN A 92 -6.61 -9.09 -15.03
N ALA A 93 -7.24 -8.98 -13.85
CA ALA A 93 -8.35 -9.85 -13.46
C ALA A 93 -9.58 -9.67 -14.36
N LEU A 94 -9.89 -8.43 -14.75
CA LEU A 94 -10.97 -8.14 -15.70
C LEU A 94 -10.67 -8.75 -17.07
N LYS A 95 -9.46 -8.53 -17.61
CA LYS A 95 -9.03 -9.11 -18.89
C LYS A 95 -9.03 -10.64 -18.90
N ALA A 96 -8.73 -11.28 -17.78
CA ALA A 96 -8.77 -12.74 -17.67
C ALA A 96 -10.20 -13.33 -17.68
N THR A 97 -11.22 -12.49 -17.54
CA THR A 97 -12.64 -12.90 -17.53
C THR A 97 -13.35 -12.54 -18.83
N ASP A 98 -12.70 -11.79 -19.72
CA ASP A 98 -13.29 -11.34 -20.99
C ASP A 98 -13.37 -12.52 -21.98
N PRO A 99 -14.56 -12.98 -22.40
CA PRO A 99 -14.72 -14.17 -23.24
C PRO A 99 -14.23 -14.00 -24.68
N ASP A 100 -13.96 -12.77 -25.12
CA ASP A 100 -13.69 -12.41 -26.52
C ASP A 100 -12.22 -12.61 -26.95
N GLN A 101 -11.45 -13.45 -26.24
CA GLN A 101 -10.07 -13.83 -26.58
C GLN A 101 -9.94 -15.24 -27.19
N GLU A 102 -10.95 -15.69 -27.95
CA GLU A 102 -10.81 -16.76 -28.95
C GLU A 102 -10.88 -16.20 -30.37
#